data_AF-A0A9W8BDJ7-F1
#
_entry.id   AF-A0A9W8BDJ7-F1
#
_cell.length_a   1.000
_cell.length_b   1.000
_cell.length_c   1.000
_cell.angle_alpha   90.00
_cell.angle_beta   90.00
_cell.angle_gamma   90.00
#
_symmetry.space_group_name_H-M   'P 1'
#
loop_
_entity.id
_entity.type
_entity.pdbx_description
1 polymer ?
#
loop_
_entity_poly.entity_id
_entity_poly.type
_entity_poly.pdbx_seq_one_letter_code
_entity_poly.pdbx_strand_id
1 'polypeptide(L)'
;MRQWKQAAASYLVGGAHSRAVDSFVQSTDWRKALALASNHASTNSLQNIHDTAIHASAVLAEHHLFGQAATVLLEYTDRDEEAIALLVKGSLWADALRYSLLRQRNDLIETTVRPGLRDAHASLLDDIDEIATAFDSKLARLREVRAIPLEALLSATFPSLSSAADADSNADGDGNLDNVDVMSDTSSMATTSRFSTFSATVTNASSSSRMTGSTARRMSKSRRKEERRKVHGKKGTIYEEAYLVDSLAKLVDRVRVHQSSAHAMNIAFIQFGWMPAASKLQANFAKLVASVLDSAGFVFDEQRAQMQFGKNGQLEMAPPVINEQGLASQPKHPKPVLPSNDNWRIDTLV
;
A
#
# COMPACT_ATOMS: atom_id res chain seq x y z
N MET A 1 8.75 -19.82 -2.66
CA MET A 1 9.22 -19.83 -4.08
C MET A 1 10.71 -20.11 -4.25
N ARG A 2 11.66 -19.34 -3.66
CA ARG A 2 13.11 -19.60 -3.85
C ARG A 2 13.56 -21.01 -3.44
N GLN A 3 13.05 -21.52 -2.33
CA GLN A 3 13.37 -22.87 -1.84
C GLN A 3 12.91 -23.97 -2.83
N TRP A 4 11.73 -23.82 -3.44
CA TRP A 4 11.20 -24.77 -4.43
C TRP A 4 12.04 -24.82 -5.71
N LYS A 5 12.54 -23.66 -6.20
CA LYS A 5 13.44 -23.62 -7.37
C LYS A 5 14.75 -24.34 -7.10
N GLN A 6 15.31 -24.18 -5.90
CA GLN A 6 16.54 -24.86 -5.52
C GLN A 6 16.33 -26.36 -5.30
N ALA A 7 15.19 -26.75 -4.69
CA ALA A 7 14.80 -28.15 -4.57
C ALA A 7 14.66 -28.83 -5.95
N ALA A 8 14.01 -28.16 -6.91
CA ALA A 8 13.88 -28.66 -8.28
C ALA A 8 15.24 -28.91 -8.94
N ALA A 9 16.21 -28.00 -8.75
CA ALA A 9 17.57 -28.17 -9.25
C ALA A 9 18.28 -29.37 -8.59
N SER A 10 18.13 -29.55 -7.28
CA SER A 10 18.69 -30.71 -6.57
C SER A 10 18.08 -32.03 -7.05
N TYR A 11 16.76 -32.07 -7.29
CA TYR A 11 16.09 -33.26 -7.82
C TYR A 11 16.51 -33.57 -9.27
N LEU A 12 16.74 -32.55 -10.08
CA LEU A 12 17.31 -32.69 -11.43
C LEU A 12 18.69 -33.34 -11.39
N VAL A 13 19.59 -32.83 -10.54
CA VAL A 13 20.94 -33.42 -10.36
C VAL A 13 20.85 -34.86 -9.87
N GLY A 14 19.89 -35.16 -8.99
CA GLY A 14 19.64 -36.50 -8.48
C GLY A 14 18.87 -37.44 -9.41
N GLY A 15 18.50 -37.01 -10.64
CA GLY A 15 17.72 -37.81 -11.59
C GLY A 15 16.27 -38.09 -11.17
N ALA A 16 15.78 -37.43 -10.12
CA ALA A 16 14.42 -37.57 -9.60
C ALA A 16 13.44 -36.63 -10.32
N HIS A 17 13.18 -36.92 -11.59
CA HIS A 17 12.45 -36.05 -12.51
C HIS A 17 11.02 -35.72 -12.07
N SER A 18 10.25 -36.69 -11.56
CA SER A 18 8.88 -36.44 -11.08
C SER A 18 8.83 -35.39 -9.96
N ARG A 19 9.71 -35.52 -8.96
CA ARG A 19 9.82 -34.55 -7.86
C ARG A 19 10.31 -33.18 -8.33
N ALA A 20 11.12 -33.15 -9.38
CA ALA A 20 11.55 -31.91 -10.01
C ALA A 20 10.38 -31.19 -10.69
N VAL A 21 9.51 -31.91 -11.41
CA VAL A 21 8.26 -31.35 -11.99
C VAL A 21 7.42 -30.71 -10.90
N ASP A 22 7.12 -31.44 -9.82
CA ASP A 22 6.29 -30.94 -8.71
C ASP A 22 6.89 -29.67 -8.10
N SER A 23 8.20 -29.67 -7.89
CA SER A 23 8.92 -28.51 -7.34
C SER A 23 8.89 -27.31 -8.29
N PHE A 24 8.92 -27.53 -9.61
CA PHE A 24 8.76 -26.47 -10.60
C PHE A 24 7.35 -25.90 -10.62
N VAL A 25 6.32 -26.75 -10.56
CA VAL A 25 4.92 -26.33 -10.43
C VAL A 25 4.71 -25.45 -9.21
N GLN A 26 5.18 -25.89 -8.03
CA GLN A 26 5.12 -25.14 -6.78
C GLN A 26 5.94 -23.83 -6.78
N SER A 27 6.86 -23.69 -7.75
CA SER A 27 7.64 -22.47 -7.94
C SER A 27 7.06 -21.52 -9.00
N THR A 28 5.88 -21.84 -9.55
CA THR A 28 5.20 -21.16 -10.68
C THR A 28 5.96 -21.21 -12.02
N ASP A 29 7.06 -21.97 -12.11
CA ASP A 29 7.86 -22.15 -13.33
C ASP A 29 7.24 -23.26 -14.23
N TRP A 30 5.98 -23.08 -14.63
CA TRP A 30 5.19 -24.08 -15.37
C TRP A 30 5.84 -24.52 -16.69
N ARG A 31 6.52 -23.62 -17.40
CA ARG A 31 7.23 -23.95 -18.66
C ARG A 31 8.31 -25.01 -18.44
N LYS A 32 9.06 -24.91 -17.34
CA LYS A 32 10.10 -25.90 -17.00
C LYS A 32 9.46 -27.20 -16.53
N ALA A 33 8.37 -27.12 -15.76
CA ALA A 33 7.63 -28.29 -15.32
C ALA A 33 7.12 -29.11 -16.52
N LEU A 34 6.45 -28.47 -17.48
CA LEU A 34 5.89 -29.13 -18.67
C LEU A 34 6.97 -29.61 -19.65
N ALA A 35 8.04 -28.82 -19.86
CA ALA A 35 9.16 -29.26 -20.69
C ALA A 35 9.90 -30.47 -20.10
N LEU A 36 9.99 -30.56 -18.77
CA LEU A 36 10.56 -31.71 -18.10
C LEU A 36 9.60 -32.91 -18.17
N ALA A 37 8.30 -32.68 -18.01
CA ALA A 37 7.28 -33.72 -18.15
C ALA A 37 7.24 -34.34 -19.57
N SER A 38 7.55 -33.56 -20.62
CA SER A 38 7.54 -34.03 -22.01
C SER A 38 8.79 -34.79 -22.44
N ASN A 39 9.96 -34.50 -21.88
CA ASN A 39 11.23 -35.13 -22.28
C ASN A 39 11.38 -36.58 -21.79
N HIS A 40 10.63 -37.00 -20.78
CA HIS A 40 10.71 -38.37 -20.28
C HIS A 40 9.72 -39.28 -21.01
N ALA A 41 10.28 -40.14 -21.87
CA ALA A 41 9.63 -41.19 -22.65
C ALA A 41 8.98 -42.29 -21.79
N SER A 42 8.00 -41.90 -20.98
CA SER A 42 7.11 -42.83 -20.29
C SER A 42 5.95 -43.17 -21.22
N THR A 43 5.47 -44.41 -21.18
CA THR A 43 4.32 -44.91 -21.98
C THR A 43 3.04 -44.06 -21.84
N ASN A 44 2.93 -43.26 -20.77
CA ASN A 44 1.81 -42.34 -20.49
C ASN A 44 2.21 -40.84 -20.50
N SER A 45 3.22 -40.45 -21.29
CA SER A 45 3.74 -39.07 -21.30
C SER A 45 2.66 -38.00 -21.56
N LEU A 46 1.72 -38.24 -22.50
CA LEU A 46 0.64 -37.29 -22.81
C LEU A 46 -0.32 -37.07 -21.64
N GLN A 47 -0.74 -38.14 -20.96
CA GLN A 47 -1.63 -38.04 -19.80
C GLN A 47 -0.93 -37.30 -18.64
N ASN A 48 0.35 -37.60 -18.41
CA ASN A 48 1.13 -36.93 -17.39
C ASN A 48 1.28 -35.43 -17.66
N ILE A 49 1.48 -35.03 -18.93
CA ILE A 49 1.53 -33.61 -19.33
C ILE A 49 0.19 -32.94 -19.05
N HIS A 50 -0.91 -33.57 -19.45
CA HIS A 50 -2.26 -33.06 -19.24
C HIS A 50 -2.56 -32.85 -17.75
N ASP A 51 -2.29 -33.85 -16.91
CA ASP A 51 -2.55 -33.76 -15.46
C ASP A 51 -1.62 -32.74 -14.79
N THR A 52 -0.36 -32.65 -15.22
CA THR A 52 0.57 -31.62 -14.76
C THR A 52 0.12 -30.21 -15.17
N ALA A 53 -0.44 -30.04 -16.36
CA ALA A 53 -0.94 -28.76 -16.85
C ALA A 53 -2.15 -28.28 -16.03
N ILE A 54 -3.08 -29.17 -15.69
CA ILE A 54 -4.21 -28.84 -14.80
C ILE A 54 -3.70 -28.41 -13.43
N HIS A 55 -2.78 -29.16 -12.85
CA HIS A 55 -2.23 -28.84 -11.53
C HIS A 55 -1.43 -27.52 -11.55
N ALA A 56 -0.63 -27.30 -12.59
CA ALA A 56 0.11 -26.06 -12.77
C ALA A 56 -0.83 -24.86 -12.92
N SER A 57 -1.91 -24.99 -13.68
CA SER A 57 -2.93 -23.96 -13.82
C SER A 57 -3.56 -23.60 -12.46
N ALA A 58 -3.93 -24.59 -11.65
CA ALA A 58 -4.48 -24.37 -10.32
C ALA A 58 -3.52 -23.58 -9.42
N VAL A 59 -2.25 -23.99 -9.33
CA VAL A 59 -1.22 -23.29 -8.54
C VAL A 59 -0.96 -21.87 -9.05
N LEU A 60 -0.96 -21.66 -10.37
CA LEU A 60 -0.83 -20.32 -10.95
C LEU A 60 -2.03 -19.43 -10.60
N ALA A 61 -3.25 -19.98 -10.60
CA ALA A 61 -4.46 -19.25 -10.24
C ALA A 61 -4.48 -18.86 -8.76
N GLU A 62 -3.98 -19.72 -7.86
CA GLU A 62 -3.77 -19.41 -6.43
C GLU A 62 -2.83 -18.22 -6.22
N HIS A 63 -1.83 -18.08 -7.10
CA HIS A 63 -0.90 -16.95 -7.10
C HIS A 63 -1.39 -15.73 -7.90
N HIS A 64 -2.66 -15.68 -8.30
CA HIS A 64 -3.27 -14.62 -9.11
C HIS A 64 -2.63 -14.43 -10.50
N LEU A 65 -1.88 -15.42 -11.00
CA LEU A 65 -1.28 -15.41 -12.34
C LEU A 65 -2.25 -15.95 -13.39
N PHE A 66 -3.45 -15.36 -13.45
CA PHE A 66 -4.58 -15.88 -14.24
C PHE A 66 -4.29 -16.03 -15.74
N GLY A 67 -3.56 -15.09 -16.34
CA GLY A 67 -3.19 -15.17 -17.75
C GLY A 67 -2.29 -16.36 -18.06
N GLN A 68 -1.34 -16.67 -17.18
CA GLN A 68 -0.47 -17.85 -17.34
C GLN A 68 -1.25 -19.14 -17.08
N ALA A 69 -2.10 -19.16 -16.06
CA ALA A 69 -2.97 -20.30 -15.75
C ALA A 69 -3.88 -20.66 -16.95
N ALA A 70 -4.53 -19.65 -17.55
CA ALA A 70 -5.33 -19.82 -18.75
C ALA A 70 -4.51 -20.29 -19.95
N THR A 71 -3.30 -19.74 -20.16
CA THR A 71 -2.40 -20.17 -21.24
C THR A 71 -2.05 -21.65 -21.13
N VAL A 72 -1.73 -22.13 -19.93
CA VAL A 72 -1.41 -23.54 -19.69
C VAL A 72 -2.59 -24.44 -20.07
N LEU A 73 -3.81 -24.09 -19.65
CA LEU A 73 -5.00 -24.86 -20.01
C LEU A 73 -5.26 -24.82 -21.52
N LEU A 74 -5.15 -23.66 -22.16
CA LEU A 74 -5.42 -23.51 -23.60
C LEU A 74 -4.40 -24.25 -24.45
N GLU A 75 -3.13 -24.34 -24.05
CA GLU A 75 -2.08 -24.96 -24.85
C GLU A 75 -1.98 -26.48 -24.66
N TYR A 76 -2.25 -26.97 -23.45
CA TYR A 76 -1.98 -28.37 -23.08
C TYR A 76 -3.22 -29.19 -22.75
N THR A 77 -4.41 -28.57 -22.73
CA THR A 77 -5.68 -29.24 -22.43
C THR A 77 -6.80 -28.74 -23.34
N ASP A 78 -7.92 -29.48 -23.40
CA ASP A 78 -9.14 -29.06 -24.13
C ASP A 78 -10.15 -28.35 -23.19
N ARG A 79 -9.69 -27.78 -22.08
CA ARG A 79 -10.53 -27.13 -21.06
C ARG A 79 -10.74 -25.64 -21.34
N ASP A 80 -11.34 -25.33 -22.49
CA ASP A 80 -11.55 -23.95 -22.93
C ASP A 80 -12.42 -23.13 -21.96
N GLU A 81 -13.46 -23.76 -21.38
CA GLU A 81 -14.39 -23.08 -20.46
C GLU A 81 -13.68 -22.59 -19.19
N GLU A 82 -12.88 -23.46 -18.58
CA GLU A 82 -12.10 -23.12 -17.39
C GLU A 82 -11.04 -22.05 -17.69
N ALA A 83 -10.38 -22.15 -18.86
CA ALA A 83 -9.38 -21.17 -19.25
C ALA A 83 -9.98 -19.78 -19.49
N ILE A 84 -11.11 -19.70 -20.19
CA ILE A 84 -11.82 -18.43 -20.43
C ILE A 84 -12.34 -17.84 -19.12
N ALA A 85 -12.86 -18.67 -18.21
CA ALA A 85 -13.26 -18.23 -16.87
C ALA A 85 -12.08 -17.64 -16.08
N LEU A 86 -10.87 -18.22 -16.19
CA LEU A 86 -9.67 -17.65 -15.58
C LEU A 86 -9.27 -16.30 -16.19
N LEU A 87 -9.36 -16.14 -17.52
CA LEU A 87 -9.09 -14.86 -18.19
C LEU A 87 -10.06 -13.77 -17.72
N VAL A 88 -11.35 -14.09 -17.64
CA VAL A 88 -12.40 -13.21 -17.10
C VAL A 88 -12.10 -12.84 -15.65
N LYS A 89 -11.75 -13.82 -14.81
CA LYS A 89 -11.36 -13.58 -13.41
C LYS A 89 -10.13 -12.67 -13.29
N GLY A 90 -9.20 -12.75 -14.24
CA GLY A 90 -8.03 -11.88 -14.33
C GLY A 90 -8.28 -10.52 -14.97
N SER A 91 -9.52 -10.19 -15.36
CA SER A 91 -9.85 -8.98 -16.14
C SER A 91 -9.10 -8.86 -17.48
N LEU A 92 -8.75 -10.01 -18.08
CA LEU A 92 -8.03 -10.10 -19.36
C LEU A 92 -9.05 -10.19 -20.53
N TRP A 93 -9.85 -9.14 -20.69
CA TRP A 93 -11.02 -9.13 -21.59
C TRP A 93 -10.68 -9.40 -23.06
N ALA A 94 -9.61 -8.78 -23.55
CA ALA A 94 -9.18 -8.92 -24.94
C ALA A 94 -8.76 -10.35 -25.26
N ASP A 95 -8.03 -11.00 -24.34
CA ASP A 95 -7.64 -12.40 -24.51
C ASP A 95 -8.83 -13.35 -24.38
N ALA A 96 -9.73 -13.12 -23.42
CA ALA A 96 -10.94 -13.91 -23.26
C ALA A 96 -11.77 -13.90 -24.56
N LEU A 97 -12.00 -12.72 -25.15
CA LEU A 97 -12.68 -12.58 -26.43
C LEU A 97 -11.92 -13.27 -27.57
N ARG A 98 -10.62 -13.02 -27.70
CA ARG A 98 -9.81 -13.59 -28.77
C ARG A 98 -9.81 -15.12 -28.71
N TYR A 99 -9.65 -15.73 -27.54
CA TYR A 99 -9.63 -17.18 -27.39
C TYR A 99 -11.00 -17.81 -27.60
N SER A 100 -12.09 -17.20 -27.11
CA SER A 100 -13.45 -17.68 -27.41
C SER A 100 -13.72 -17.73 -28.92
N LEU A 101 -13.31 -16.69 -29.66
CA LEU A 101 -13.45 -16.66 -31.12
C LEU A 101 -12.51 -17.64 -31.82
N LEU A 102 -11.25 -17.72 -31.40
CA LEU A 102 -10.24 -18.62 -31.97
C LEU A 102 -10.65 -20.09 -31.82
N ARG A 103 -11.24 -20.45 -30.67
CA ARG A 103 -11.76 -21.79 -30.37
C ARG A 103 -13.16 -22.04 -30.93
N GLN A 104 -13.74 -21.07 -31.64
CA GLN A 104 -15.11 -21.14 -32.19
C GLN A 104 -16.20 -21.33 -31.12
N ARG A 105 -15.91 -21.00 -29.86
CA ARG A 105 -16.82 -21.09 -28.71
C ARG A 105 -17.50 -19.73 -28.45
N ASN A 106 -18.32 -19.29 -29.40
CA ASN A 106 -19.08 -18.03 -29.26
C ASN A 106 -20.10 -18.08 -28.11
N ASP A 107 -20.57 -19.28 -27.76
CA ASP A 107 -21.43 -19.52 -26.61
C ASP A 107 -20.81 -19.01 -25.31
N LEU A 108 -19.49 -19.17 -25.13
CA LEU A 108 -18.78 -18.70 -23.93
C LEU A 108 -18.73 -17.18 -23.83
N ILE A 109 -18.82 -16.47 -24.94
CA ILE A 109 -18.90 -15.00 -24.92
C ILE A 109 -20.18 -14.57 -24.19
N GLU A 110 -21.31 -15.22 -24.50
CA GLU A 110 -22.61 -14.90 -23.90
C GLU A 110 -22.76 -15.45 -22.48
N THR A 111 -22.23 -16.64 -22.20
CA THR A 111 -22.43 -17.32 -20.91
C THR A 111 -21.39 -16.98 -19.83
N THR A 112 -20.16 -16.61 -20.21
CA THR A 112 -19.08 -16.32 -19.24
C THR A 112 -18.50 -14.92 -19.39
N VAL A 113 -18.12 -14.50 -20.61
CA VAL A 113 -17.42 -13.21 -20.79
C VAL A 113 -18.33 -12.02 -20.50
N ARG A 114 -19.53 -11.96 -21.11
CA ARG A 114 -20.47 -10.84 -20.92
C ARG A 114 -20.97 -10.73 -19.47
N PRO A 115 -21.43 -11.80 -18.79
CA PRO A 115 -21.81 -11.72 -17.38
C PRO A 115 -20.62 -11.32 -16.50
N GLY A 116 -19.45 -11.93 -16.71
CA GLY A 116 -18.25 -11.61 -15.93
C GLY A 116 -17.79 -10.16 -16.10
N LEU A 117 -17.90 -9.60 -17.31
CA LEU A 117 -17.61 -8.18 -17.57
C LEU A 117 -18.59 -7.28 -16.82
N ARG A 118 -19.89 -7.61 -16.83
CA ARG A 118 -20.93 -6.85 -16.13
C ARG A 118 -20.72 -6.85 -14.62
N ASP A 119 -20.40 -8.01 -14.05
CA ASP A 119 -20.16 -8.16 -12.61
C ASP A 119 -18.89 -7.42 -12.18
N ALA A 120 -17.80 -7.56 -12.96
CA ALA A 120 -16.56 -6.83 -12.71
C ALA A 120 -16.73 -5.31 -12.85
N HIS A 121 -17.59 -4.85 -13.76
CA HIS A 121 -17.94 -3.44 -13.88
C HIS A 121 -18.71 -2.93 -12.66
N ALA A 122 -19.69 -3.69 -12.16
CA ALA A 122 -20.41 -3.32 -10.95
C ALA A 122 -19.44 -3.19 -9.76
N SER A 123 -18.57 -4.18 -9.56
CA SER A 123 -17.54 -4.15 -8.52
C SER A 123 -16.59 -2.96 -8.67
N LEU A 124 -16.17 -2.63 -9.90
CA LEU A 124 -15.27 -1.51 -10.14
C LEU A 124 -15.95 -0.16 -9.84
N LEU A 125 -17.24 -0.01 -10.15
CA LEU A 125 -17.99 1.19 -9.80
C LEU A 125 -18.11 1.34 -8.28
N ASP A 126 -18.42 0.26 -7.57
CA ASP A 126 -18.50 0.26 -6.10
C ASP A 126 -17.14 0.62 -5.48
N ASP A 127 -16.03 0.08 -6.00
CA ASP A 127 -14.67 0.42 -5.57
C ASP A 127 -14.36 1.91 -5.81
N ILE A 128 -14.75 2.45 -6.97
CA ILE A 128 -14.54 3.87 -7.32
C ILE A 128 -15.34 4.76 -6.36
N ASP A 129 -16.59 4.43 -6.09
CA ASP A 129 -17.45 5.19 -5.19
C ASP A 129 -16.95 5.11 -3.73
N GLU A 130 -16.46 3.94 -3.28
CA GLU A 130 -15.80 3.77 -1.98
C GLU A 130 -14.56 4.67 -1.88
N ILE A 131 -13.69 4.66 -2.90
CA ILE A 131 -12.48 5.48 -2.91
C ILE A 131 -12.85 6.96 -2.90
N ALA A 132 -13.83 7.38 -3.71
CA ALA A 132 -14.28 8.77 -3.78
C ALA A 132 -14.82 9.26 -2.44
N THR A 133 -15.76 8.53 -1.83
CA THR A 133 -16.35 8.89 -0.54
C THR A 133 -15.31 8.91 0.59
N ALA A 134 -14.39 7.95 0.61
CA ALA A 134 -13.31 7.91 1.57
C ALA A 134 -12.29 9.04 1.37
N PHE A 135 -12.01 9.41 0.12
CA PHE A 135 -11.11 10.50 -0.22
C PHE A 135 -11.70 11.84 0.22
N ASP A 136 -12.94 12.14 -0.16
CA ASP A 136 -13.62 13.40 0.17
C ASP A 136 -13.76 13.60 1.68
N SER A 137 -14.14 12.54 2.41
CA SER A 137 -14.26 12.58 3.87
C SER A 137 -12.92 12.89 4.56
N LYS A 138 -11.84 12.21 4.15
CA LYS A 138 -10.50 12.44 4.71
C LYS A 138 -9.95 13.81 4.32
N LEU A 139 -10.23 14.26 3.10
CA LEU A 139 -9.82 15.56 2.60
C LEU A 139 -10.54 16.70 3.35
N ALA A 140 -11.85 16.58 3.57
CA ALA A 140 -12.62 17.52 4.39
C ALA A 140 -12.03 17.59 5.81
N ARG A 141 -11.75 16.43 6.42
CA ARG A 141 -11.13 16.38 7.75
C ARG A 141 -9.73 17.01 7.76
N LEU A 142 -8.94 16.79 6.72
CA LEU A 142 -7.61 17.40 6.58
C LEU A 142 -7.71 18.93 6.49
N ARG A 143 -8.73 19.46 5.79
CA ARG A 143 -9.00 20.92 5.75
C ARG A 143 -9.31 21.47 7.14
N GLU A 144 -10.15 20.79 7.92
CA GLU A 144 -10.45 21.19 9.30
C GLU A 144 -9.19 21.21 10.17
N VAL A 145 -8.39 20.13 10.13
CA VAL A 145 -7.14 20.02 10.90
C VAL A 145 -6.12 21.09 10.47
N ARG A 146 -6.15 21.50 9.20
CA ARG A 146 -5.30 22.57 8.66
C ARG A 146 -5.75 23.97 8.98
N ALA A 147 -7.06 24.18 9.15
CA ALA A 147 -7.61 25.46 9.59
C ALA A 147 -7.31 25.77 11.06
N ILE A 148 -7.12 24.74 11.91
CA ILE A 148 -6.74 24.95 13.31
C ILE A 148 -5.27 25.36 13.38
N PRO A 149 -4.93 26.50 14.01
CA PRO A 149 -3.55 26.89 14.21
C PRO A 149 -2.83 25.85 15.06
N LEU A 150 -1.58 25.53 14.70
CA LEU A 150 -0.78 24.48 15.35
C LEU A 150 -0.66 24.68 16.87
N GLU A 151 -0.64 25.94 17.33
CA GLU A 151 -0.59 26.33 18.74
C GLU A 151 -1.82 25.86 19.53
N ALA A 152 -3.02 25.92 18.95
CA ALA A 152 -4.25 25.49 19.60
C ALA A 152 -4.36 23.96 19.71
N LEU A 153 -3.88 23.22 18.69
CA LEU A 153 -3.79 21.76 18.75
C LEU A 153 -2.81 21.29 19.84
N LEU A 154 -1.72 22.04 20.03
CA LEU A 154 -0.70 21.76 21.03
C LEU A 154 -1.23 21.94 22.46
N SER A 155 -1.91 23.06 22.74
CA SER A 155 -2.53 23.30 24.06
C SER A 155 -3.52 22.18 24.44
N ALA A 156 -4.29 21.68 23.47
CA ALA A 156 -5.21 20.57 23.68
C ALA A 156 -4.52 19.20 23.87
N THR A 157 -3.34 18.98 23.27
CA THR A 157 -2.61 17.69 23.39
C THR A 157 -1.63 17.64 24.56
N PHE A 158 -1.06 18.77 24.94
CA PHE A 158 -0.11 18.91 26.04
C PHE A 158 -0.45 20.10 26.95
N PRO A 159 -1.50 20.01 27.79
CA PRO A 159 -1.93 21.09 28.67
C PRO A 159 -0.86 21.55 29.69
N SER A 160 0.14 20.70 29.97
CA SER A 160 1.18 20.95 30.98
C SER A 160 2.39 21.75 30.48
N LEU A 161 2.49 22.02 29.17
CA LEU A 161 3.63 22.79 28.61
C LEU A 161 3.30 24.29 28.49
N SER A 162 2.02 24.65 28.37
CA SER A 162 1.60 26.05 28.23
C SER A 162 1.61 26.85 29.54
N SER A 163 1.67 26.19 30.70
CA SER A 163 1.74 26.87 32.00
C SER A 163 3.17 27.13 32.50
N ALA A 164 4.19 26.80 31.71
CA ALA A 164 5.59 26.99 32.10
C ALA A 164 6.18 28.34 31.64
N ALA A 165 5.41 29.16 30.91
CA ALA A 165 5.88 30.45 30.38
C ALA A 165 5.63 31.65 31.31
N ASP A 166 4.80 31.51 32.36
CA ASP A 166 4.40 32.62 33.24
C ASP A 166 5.02 32.56 34.65
N ALA A 167 6.07 31.76 34.86
CA ALA A 167 6.71 31.60 36.18
C ALA A 167 7.99 32.47 36.33
N ASP A 168 8.02 33.69 35.78
CA ASP A 168 9.13 34.63 35.99
C ASP A 168 8.67 36.05 36.33
N SER A 169 7.71 36.17 37.24
CA SER A 169 7.47 37.44 37.94
C SER A 169 6.85 37.21 39.32
N ASN A 170 7.49 37.81 40.33
CA ASN A 170 7.08 37.98 41.74
C ASN A 170 7.70 37.00 42.73
N ALA A 171 8.97 37.26 43.06
CA ALA A 171 9.52 36.94 44.37
C ALA A 171 9.10 38.05 45.36
N ASP A 172 8.18 37.76 46.27
CA ASP A 172 8.17 38.31 47.63
C ASP A 172 7.17 37.56 48.53
N GLY A 173 7.57 37.21 49.76
CA GLY A 173 6.65 36.86 50.85
C GLY A 173 6.58 35.40 51.31
N ASP A 174 7.57 34.99 52.10
CA ASP A 174 7.54 34.19 53.35
C ASP A 174 6.41 33.16 53.66
N GLY A 175 6.87 31.98 54.13
CA GLY A 175 6.16 31.20 55.15
C GLY A 175 5.42 29.93 54.72
N ASN A 176 6.14 28.83 54.48
CA ASN A 176 5.93 27.48 55.06
C ASN A 176 6.60 26.41 54.18
N LEU A 177 7.91 26.24 54.38
CA LEU A 177 8.70 25.17 53.78
C LEU A 177 8.73 23.98 54.76
N ASP A 178 7.76 23.07 54.65
CA ASP A 178 8.06 21.66 54.86
C ASP A 178 7.02 20.75 54.21
N ASN A 179 7.52 19.83 53.39
CA ASN A 179 6.84 18.64 52.88
C ASN A 179 5.70 18.83 51.85
N VAL A 180 6.03 19.42 50.69
CA VAL A 180 5.40 18.98 49.43
C VAL A 180 6.49 18.38 48.57
N ASP A 181 6.42 17.06 48.42
CA ASP A 181 7.30 16.25 47.59
C ASP A 181 7.20 16.74 46.13
N VAL A 182 8.12 17.62 45.76
CA VAL A 182 8.36 18.08 44.39
C VAL A 182 8.87 16.87 43.62
N MET A 183 7.93 16.09 43.08
CA MET A 183 8.21 15.03 42.11
C MET A 183 8.84 15.68 40.87
N SER A 184 10.17 15.76 40.91
CA SER A 184 11.08 16.17 39.84
C SER A 184 11.08 15.12 38.72
N ASP A 185 9.95 14.97 38.03
CA ASP A 185 9.70 13.86 37.11
C ASP A 185 9.76 14.24 35.61
N THR A 186 10.43 15.34 35.23
CA THR A 186 10.49 15.74 33.80
C THR A 186 11.78 16.38 33.30
N SER A 187 12.76 16.69 34.15
CA SER A 187 14.01 17.35 33.72
C SER A 187 14.96 16.46 32.90
N SER A 188 14.65 15.18 32.68
CA SER A 188 15.50 14.26 31.90
C SER A 188 14.95 13.84 30.53
N MET A 189 13.78 14.34 30.09
CA MET A 189 13.18 13.91 28.82
C MET A 189 13.47 14.83 27.62
N ALA A 190 14.15 15.97 27.81
CA ALA A 190 14.45 16.92 26.73
C ALA A 190 15.73 16.63 25.93
N THR A 191 16.58 15.68 26.35
CA THR A 191 17.92 15.48 25.74
C THR A 191 18.03 14.23 24.86
N THR A 192 16.95 13.50 24.59
CA THR A 192 17.02 12.26 23.76
C THR A 192 16.08 12.24 22.56
N SER A 193 15.88 13.40 21.93
CA SER A 193 15.38 13.46 20.55
C SER A 193 16.55 13.73 19.59
N ARG A 194 17.41 12.72 19.41
CA ARG A 194 18.22 12.56 18.19
C ARG A 194 18.25 11.09 17.82
N PHE A 195 17.40 10.76 16.86
CA PHE A 195 17.49 9.57 16.04
C PHE A 195 18.80 9.64 15.24
N SER A 196 19.79 8.83 15.62
CA SER A 196 20.99 8.55 14.83
C SER A 196 21.12 7.03 14.74
N THR A 197 20.93 6.50 13.54
CA THR A 197 21.24 5.12 13.19
C THR A 197 22.75 4.89 13.19
N PHE A 198 23.19 3.86 13.91
CA PHE A 198 24.42 3.07 13.72
C PHE A 198 25.66 3.75 13.11
N SER A 199 26.63 4.07 13.96
CA SER A 199 28.03 3.67 13.74
C SER A 199 28.73 3.52 15.08
N ALA A 200 29.32 2.34 15.29
CA ALA A 200 30.04 1.97 16.48
C ALA A 200 31.36 2.74 16.57
N THR A 201 31.57 3.48 17.65
CA THR A 201 32.87 3.57 18.31
C THR A 201 32.65 3.90 19.79
N VAL A 202 33.27 3.08 20.63
CA VAL A 202 33.25 3.15 22.08
C VAL A 202 34.23 4.23 22.52
N THR A 203 33.76 5.28 23.19
CA THR A 203 34.57 6.01 24.17
C THR A 203 33.69 6.47 25.34
N ASN A 204 34.04 5.98 26.52
CA ASN A 204 33.41 6.26 27.80
C ASN A 204 33.49 7.75 28.16
N ALA A 205 32.34 8.35 28.47
CA ALA A 205 32.26 9.45 29.43
C ALA A 205 30.96 9.31 30.23
N SER A 206 31.13 9.32 31.54
CA SER A 206 30.22 8.90 32.59
C SER A 206 29.12 9.91 32.90
N SER A 207 27.85 9.51 32.73
CA SER A 207 26.71 10.00 33.52
C SER A 207 25.71 8.86 33.73
N SER A 208 26.09 7.91 34.57
CA SER A 208 25.26 6.77 35.00
C SER A 208 24.14 7.26 35.93
N SER A 209 23.05 7.79 35.38
CA SER A 209 21.76 7.71 36.07
C SER A 209 21.29 6.26 35.96
N ARG A 210 21.41 5.50 37.06
CA ARG A 210 20.94 4.11 37.15
C ARG A 210 19.41 4.09 37.00
N MET A 211 18.96 4.02 35.75
CA MET A 211 17.55 3.89 35.43
C MET A 211 17.11 2.49 35.86
N THR A 212 16.33 2.41 36.94
CA THR A 212 15.85 1.12 37.46
C THR A 212 15.02 0.40 36.40
N GLY A 213 15.01 -0.94 36.41
CA GLY A 213 14.26 -1.74 35.42
C GLY A 213 12.76 -1.43 35.36
N SER A 214 12.21 -0.78 36.39
CA SER A 214 10.85 -0.23 36.42
C SER A 214 10.69 0.99 35.50
N THR A 215 11.63 1.94 35.52
CA THR A 215 11.63 3.16 34.71
C THR A 215 11.86 2.85 33.22
N ALA A 216 12.76 1.92 32.90
CA ALA A 216 12.97 1.44 31.53
C ALA A 216 11.73 0.71 30.95
N ARG A 217 11.05 -0.11 31.78
CA ARG A 217 9.77 -0.76 31.39
C ARG A 217 8.63 0.25 31.23
N ARG A 218 8.58 1.29 32.06
CA ARG A 218 7.60 2.39 31.95
C ARG A 218 7.85 3.25 30.70
N MET A 219 9.10 3.58 30.38
CA MET A 219 9.47 4.24 29.11
C MET A 219 9.13 3.38 27.89
N SER A 220 9.39 2.08 27.92
CA SER A 220 9.00 1.16 26.83
C SER A 220 7.48 1.09 26.64
N LYS A 221 6.71 1.02 27.74
CA LYS A 221 5.23 1.05 27.68
C LYS A 221 4.69 2.40 27.19
N SER A 222 5.29 3.51 27.61
CA SER A 222 4.94 4.87 27.16
C SER A 222 5.24 5.05 25.67
N ARG A 223 6.44 4.66 25.24
CA ARG A 223 6.86 4.66 23.82
C ARG A 223 5.96 3.76 22.96
N ARG A 224 5.60 2.57 23.43
CA ARG A 224 4.69 1.67 22.71
C ARG A 224 3.26 2.23 22.63
N LYS A 225 2.82 2.98 23.65
CA LYS A 225 1.53 3.70 23.64
C LYS A 225 1.58 4.88 22.68
N GLU A 226 2.69 5.60 22.60
CA GLU A 226 2.89 6.70 21.64
C GLU A 226 3.01 6.21 20.20
N GLU A 227 3.77 5.13 19.95
CA GLU A 227 3.82 4.44 18.65
C GLU A 227 2.43 3.96 18.23
N ARG A 228 1.63 3.41 19.15
CA ARG A 228 0.22 3.06 18.89
C ARG A 228 -0.64 4.29 18.57
N ARG A 229 -0.41 5.44 19.23
CA ARG A 229 -1.13 6.70 18.92
C ARG A 229 -0.73 7.28 17.56
N LYS A 230 0.55 7.15 17.17
CA LYS A 230 1.06 7.48 15.83
C LYS A 230 0.41 6.62 14.75
N VAL A 231 0.26 5.32 15.02
CA VAL A 231 -0.35 4.37 14.08
C VAL A 231 -1.88 4.55 14.00
N HIS A 232 -2.53 4.94 15.09
CA HIS A 232 -4.00 4.95 15.16
C HIS A 232 -4.65 6.31 14.86
N GLY A 233 -3.87 7.36 14.54
CA GLY A 233 -4.39 8.64 14.06
C GLY A 233 -5.54 9.20 14.92
N LYS A 234 -5.38 9.21 16.25
CA LYS A 234 -6.47 9.60 17.16
C LYS A 234 -6.90 11.05 16.86
N LYS A 235 -8.20 11.27 16.65
CA LYS A 235 -8.78 12.60 16.39
C LYS A 235 -8.34 13.62 17.44
N GLY A 236 -7.96 14.81 16.99
CA GLY A 236 -7.49 15.93 17.81
C GLY A 236 -6.04 15.83 18.27
N THR A 237 -5.22 14.95 17.68
CA THR A 237 -3.80 14.83 18.02
C THR A 237 -2.90 15.41 16.95
N ILE A 238 -1.68 15.81 17.32
CA ILE A 238 -0.64 16.33 16.41
C ILE A 238 -0.32 15.31 15.29
N TYR A 239 -0.58 14.02 15.52
CA TYR A 239 -0.36 12.94 14.54
C TYR A 239 -1.53 12.70 13.59
N GLU A 240 -2.70 13.33 13.82
CA GLU A 240 -3.89 13.14 12.99
C GLU A 240 -3.63 13.60 11.54
N GLU A 241 -2.98 14.74 11.34
CA GLU A 241 -2.67 15.26 10.02
C GLU A 241 -1.79 14.30 9.22
N ALA A 242 -0.66 13.87 9.79
CA ALA A 242 0.27 12.96 9.13
C ALA A 242 -0.41 11.62 8.77
N TYR A 243 -1.28 11.12 9.64
CA TYR A 243 -2.09 9.93 9.37
C TYR A 243 -3.07 10.16 8.20
N LEU A 244 -3.75 11.30 8.16
CA LEU A 244 -4.68 11.64 7.07
C LEU A 244 -3.94 11.74 5.73
N VAL A 245 -2.76 12.38 5.70
CA VAL A 245 -1.94 12.50 4.49
C VAL A 245 -1.47 11.12 4.00
N ASP A 246 -0.99 10.25 4.89
CA ASP A 246 -0.61 8.86 4.54
C ASP A 246 -1.80 8.05 4.02
N SER A 247 -2.96 8.20 4.66
CA SER A 247 -4.19 7.52 4.25
C SER A 247 -4.70 8.02 2.89
N LEU A 248 -4.56 9.32 2.60
CA LEU A 248 -4.88 9.89 1.29
C LEU A 248 -3.88 9.41 0.23
N ALA A 249 -2.58 9.34 0.53
CA ALA A 249 -1.58 8.81 -0.40
C ALA A 249 -1.90 7.37 -0.83
N LYS A 250 -2.30 6.51 0.11
CA LYS A 250 -2.75 5.14 -0.20
C LYS A 250 -3.99 5.09 -1.10
N LEU A 251 -4.93 6.03 -0.93
CA LEU A 251 -6.08 6.15 -1.83
C LEU A 251 -5.65 6.60 -3.23
N VAL A 252 -4.72 7.54 -3.34
CA VAL A 252 -4.14 7.98 -4.64
C VAL A 252 -3.48 6.80 -5.36
N ASP A 253 -2.73 5.97 -4.65
CA ASP A 253 -2.15 4.75 -5.22
C ASP A 253 -3.22 3.76 -5.73
N ARG A 254 -4.34 3.59 -4.99
CA ARG A 254 -5.48 2.79 -5.47
C ARG A 254 -6.05 3.36 -6.77
N VAL A 255 -6.30 4.67 -6.83
CA VAL A 255 -6.80 5.34 -8.05
C VAL A 255 -5.86 5.05 -9.23
N ARG A 256 -4.54 5.15 -9.05
CA ARG A 256 -3.56 4.85 -10.11
C ARG A 256 -3.69 3.42 -10.64
N VAL A 257 -3.83 2.43 -9.76
CA VAL A 257 -3.97 1.02 -10.17
C VAL A 257 -5.25 0.82 -10.99
N HIS A 258 -6.37 1.42 -10.57
CA HIS A 258 -7.66 1.33 -11.26
C HIS A 258 -7.69 2.01 -12.64
N GLN A 259 -6.73 2.88 -12.99
CA GLN A 259 -6.68 3.51 -14.32
C GLN A 259 -6.60 2.48 -15.44
N SER A 260 -5.71 1.48 -15.28
CA SER A 260 -5.55 0.40 -16.26
C SER A 260 -6.81 -0.46 -16.39
N SER A 261 -7.45 -0.77 -15.25
CA SER A 261 -8.70 -1.53 -15.20
C SER A 261 -9.85 -0.79 -15.86
N ALA A 262 -10.02 0.51 -15.57
CA ALA A 262 -11.07 1.34 -16.17
C ALA A 262 -10.90 1.44 -17.69
N HIS A 263 -9.67 1.62 -18.18
CA HIS A 263 -9.37 1.64 -19.61
C HIS A 263 -9.72 0.31 -20.30
N ALA A 264 -9.18 -0.81 -19.78
CA ALA A 264 -9.42 -2.14 -20.34
C ALA A 264 -10.92 -2.49 -20.36
N MET A 265 -11.64 -2.13 -19.30
CA MET A 265 -13.08 -2.30 -19.17
C MET A 265 -13.84 -1.48 -20.22
N ASN A 266 -13.51 -0.20 -20.40
CA ASN A 266 -14.16 0.65 -21.41
C ASN A 266 -13.94 0.15 -22.84
N ILE A 267 -12.73 -0.32 -23.17
CA ILE A 267 -12.45 -0.94 -24.47
C ILE A 267 -13.33 -2.18 -24.67
N ALA A 268 -13.45 -3.05 -23.66
CA ALA A 268 -14.32 -4.22 -23.73
C ALA A 268 -15.80 -3.82 -23.91
N PHE A 269 -16.30 -2.82 -23.17
CA PHE A 269 -17.65 -2.32 -23.35
C PHE A 269 -17.93 -1.79 -24.76
N ILE A 270 -16.99 -1.05 -25.35
CA ILE A 270 -17.10 -0.56 -26.74
C ILE A 270 -17.19 -1.75 -27.70
N GLN A 271 -16.35 -2.78 -27.53
CA GLN A 271 -16.38 -3.99 -28.36
C GLN A 271 -17.73 -4.73 -28.29
N PHE A 272 -18.41 -4.68 -27.13
CA PHE A 272 -19.74 -5.26 -26.95
C PHE A 272 -20.91 -4.32 -27.32
N GLY A 273 -20.64 -3.08 -27.77
CA GLY A 273 -21.66 -2.09 -28.12
C GLY A 273 -22.34 -1.43 -26.92
N TRP A 274 -21.77 -1.55 -25.73
CA TRP A 274 -22.31 -1.07 -24.46
C TRP A 274 -21.80 0.34 -24.11
N MET A 275 -21.93 1.26 -25.06
CA MET A 275 -21.39 2.62 -24.98
C MET A 275 -21.87 3.43 -23.75
N PRO A 276 -23.15 3.39 -23.35
CA PRO A 276 -23.61 4.17 -22.19
C PRO A 276 -22.95 3.75 -20.88
N ALA A 277 -22.66 2.45 -20.71
CA ALA A 277 -21.97 1.94 -19.53
C ALA A 277 -20.51 2.41 -19.49
N ALA A 278 -19.81 2.33 -20.64
CA ALA A 278 -18.43 2.80 -20.76
C ALA A 278 -18.31 4.31 -20.46
N SER A 279 -19.20 5.12 -21.03
CA SER A 279 -19.21 6.57 -20.79
C SER A 279 -19.48 6.90 -19.32
N LYS A 280 -20.42 6.19 -18.67
CA LYS A 280 -20.70 6.36 -17.24
C LYS A 280 -19.48 6.03 -16.37
N LEU A 281 -18.80 4.90 -16.63
CA LEU A 281 -17.58 4.52 -15.91
C LEU A 281 -16.49 5.58 -16.08
N GLN A 282 -16.23 6.00 -17.33
CA GLN A 282 -15.24 7.03 -17.64
C GLN A 282 -15.55 8.35 -16.93
N ALA A 283 -16.80 8.80 -16.96
CA ALA A 283 -17.21 10.06 -16.33
C ALA A 283 -17.04 10.02 -14.81
N ASN A 284 -17.46 8.92 -14.15
CA ASN A 284 -17.31 8.77 -12.70
C ASN A 284 -15.84 8.73 -12.29
N PHE A 285 -15.03 7.92 -12.98
CA PHE A 285 -13.61 7.82 -12.69
C PHE A 285 -12.85 9.12 -13.00
N ALA A 286 -13.24 9.84 -14.07
CA ALA A 286 -12.68 11.14 -14.41
C ALA A 286 -12.92 12.20 -13.31
N LYS A 287 -14.11 12.22 -12.71
CA LYS A 287 -14.42 13.10 -11.57
C LYS A 287 -13.52 12.80 -10.37
N LEU A 288 -13.32 11.52 -10.06
CA LEU A 288 -12.43 11.10 -8.98
C LEU A 288 -10.98 11.52 -9.23
N VAL A 289 -10.46 11.25 -10.43
CA VAL A 289 -9.09 11.64 -10.82
C VAL A 289 -8.91 13.17 -10.76
N ALA A 290 -9.89 13.94 -11.24
CA ALA A 290 -9.86 15.40 -11.14
C ALA A 290 -9.83 15.88 -9.68
N SER A 291 -10.71 15.34 -8.81
CA SER A 291 -10.73 15.67 -7.37
C SER A 291 -9.37 15.40 -6.71
N VAL A 292 -8.73 14.28 -7.05
CA VAL A 292 -7.38 13.92 -6.56
C VAL A 292 -6.34 14.92 -7.03
N LEU A 293 -6.32 15.27 -8.32
CA LEU A 293 -5.34 16.18 -8.90
C LEU A 293 -5.48 17.61 -8.36
N ASP A 294 -6.70 18.13 -8.32
CA ASP A 294 -6.99 19.48 -7.81
C ASP A 294 -6.61 19.61 -6.33
N SER A 295 -6.77 18.52 -5.58
CA SER A 295 -6.47 18.49 -4.14
C SER A 295 -5.00 18.15 -3.84
N ALA A 296 -4.23 17.63 -4.80
CA ALA A 296 -2.88 17.12 -4.56
C ALA A 296 -1.93 18.17 -4.02
N GLY A 297 -1.96 19.38 -4.58
CA GLY A 297 -1.12 20.50 -4.14
C GLY A 297 -1.41 20.90 -2.69
N PHE A 298 -2.68 20.90 -2.30
CA PHE A 298 -3.08 21.09 -0.92
C PHE A 298 -2.60 19.91 -0.07
N VAL A 299 -3.03 18.68 -0.34
CA VAL A 299 -2.80 17.50 0.51
C VAL A 299 -1.31 17.28 0.79
N PHE A 300 -0.45 17.40 -0.23
CA PHE A 300 0.98 17.12 -0.14
C PHE A 300 1.85 18.39 -0.02
N ASP A 301 1.29 19.47 0.53
CA ASP A 301 2.05 20.66 0.89
C ASP A 301 3.17 20.34 1.88
N GLU A 302 4.42 20.58 1.46
CA GLU A 302 5.62 20.27 2.23
C GLU A 302 5.83 21.26 3.38
N GLN A 303 5.23 22.45 3.32
CA GLN A 303 5.47 23.52 4.30
C GLN A 303 5.03 23.12 5.70
N ARG A 304 3.88 22.45 5.86
CA ARG A 304 3.43 21.94 7.16
C ARG A 304 4.21 20.71 7.64
N ALA A 305 4.65 19.86 6.71
CA ALA A 305 5.44 18.67 7.02
C ALA A 305 6.86 19.01 7.51
N GLN A 306 7.37 20.17 7.12
CA GLN A 306 8.68 20.70 7.53
C GLN A 306 8.61 21.53 8.81
N MET A 307 7.44 21.88 9.36
CA MET A 307 7.38 22.58 10.64
C MET A 307 7.63 21.61 11.80
N GLN A 308 8.66 21.86 12.59
CA GLN A 308 9.00 21.14 13.82
C GLN A 308 9.17 22.14 14.96
N PHE A 309 8.88 21.74 16.19
CA PHE A 309 9.17 22.62 17.32
C PHE A 309 10.67 22.62 17.62
N GLY A 310 11.27 23.81 17.60
CA GLY A 310 12.63 24.06 18.06
C GLY A 310 12.75 23.81 19.57
N LYS A 311 13.98 23.77 20.09
CA LYS A 311 14.26 23.52 21.53
C LYS A 311 13.59 24.54 22.48
N ASN A 312 13.19 25.69 21.93
CA ASN A 312 12.53 26.82 22.58
C ASN A 312 11.00 26.70 22.62
N GLY A 313 10.41 25.62 22.12
CA GLY A 313 8.95 25.47 22.08
C GLY A 313 8.28 26.40 21.05
N GLN A 314 9.04 26.97 20.11
CA GLN A 314 8.51 27.72 18.96
C GLN A 314 8.51 26.85 17.70
N LEU A 315 7.57 27.11 16.80
CA LEU A 315 7.53 26.48 15.49
C LEU A 315 8.72 26.95 14.66
N GLU A 316 9.61 26.04 14.30
CA GLU A 316 10.77 26.27 13.46
C GLU A 316 10.72 25.33 12.25
N MET A 317 11.41 25.69 11.18
CA MET A 317 11.67 24.77 10.08
C MET A 317 12.54 23.61 10.57
N ALA A 318 12.09 22.39 10.33
CA ALA A 318 12.87 21.18 10.50
C ALA A 318 14.20 21.36 9.76
N PRO A 319 15.35 21.19 10.43
CA PRO A 319 16.63 21.27 9.74
C PRO A 319 16.63 20.20 8.62
N PRO A 320 17.14 20.53 7.41
CA PRO A 320 17.21 19.56 6.34
C PRO A 320 17.99 18.35 6.83
N VAL A 321 17.38 17.18 6.78
CA VAL A 321 18.07 15.94 7.14
C VAL A 321 19.04 15.67 6.00
N ILE A 322 20.33 15.84 6.23
CA ILE A 322 21.38 15.62 5.22
C ILE A 322 21.89 14.19 5.41
N ASN A 323 21.79 13.36 4.38
CA ASN A 323 22.39 12.01 4.40
C ASN A 323 23.93 12.12 4.39
N GLU A 324 24.67 11.06 4.75
CA GLU A 324 26.14 11.04 4.82
C GLU A 324 26.87 11.50 3.53
N GLN A 325 26.14 11.58 2.41
CA GLN A 325 26.61 12.04 1.10
C GLN A 325 26.36 13.54 0.82
N GLY A 326 25.88 14.33 1.79
CA GLY A 326 25.63 15.76 1.61
C GLY A 326 24.32 16.10 0.86
N LEU A 327 23.50 15.10 0.53
CA LEU A 327 22.19 15.29 -0.11
C LEU A 327 21.09 15.42 0.94
N ALA A 328 20.21 16.42 0.76
CA ALA A 328 18.99 16.56 1.53
C ALA A 328 18.13 15.29 1.36
N SER A 329 17.93 14.55 2.46
CA SER A 329 16.99 13.45 2.54
C SER A 329 15.60 14.00 2.30
N GLN A 330 14.89 13.41 1.35
CA GLN A 330 13.52 13.80 1.03
C GLN A 330 12.62 13.74 2.27
N PRO A 331 11.58 14.60 2.37
CA PRO A 331 10.60 14.51 3.44
C PRO A 331 10.07 13.07 3.55
N LYS A 332 9.83 12.61 4.79
CA LYS A 332 9.43 11.22 5.12
C LYS A 332 8.15 10.72 4.42
N HIS A 333 7.44 11.60 3.73
CA HIS A 333 6.33 11.26 2.86
C HIS A 333 6.74 11.62 1.42
N PRO A 334 7.39 10.71 0.66
CA PRO A 334 7.59 10.96 -0.76
C PRO A 334 6.21 11.22 -1.39
N LYS A 335 6.09 12.32 -2.15
CA LYS A 335 4.87 12.65 -2.88
C LYS A 335 4.43 11.41 -3.67
N PRO A 336 3.20 10.89 -3.46
CA PRO A 336 2.75 9.74 -4.23
C PRO A 336 2.73 10.13 -5.71
N VAL A 337 3.06 9.17 -6.58
CA VAL A 337 2.96 9.40 -8.02
C VAL A 337 1.48 9.58 -8.36
N LEU A 338 1.14 10.81 -8.76
CA LEU A 338 -0.24 11.19 -9.06
C LEU A 338 -0.76 10.46 -10.30
N PRO A 339 -2.07 10.16 -10.36
CA PRO A 339 -2.69 9.59 -11.55
C PRO A 339 -2.57 10.56 -12.72
N SER A 340 -2.27 10.06 -13.92
CA SER A 340 -2.29 10.88 -15.14
C SER A 340 -3.71 11.03 -15.68
N ASN A 341 -4.04 12.16 -16.30
CA ASN A 341 -5.25 12.22 -17.13
C ASN A 341 -5.07 11.49 -18.46
N ASP A 342 -3.82 11.27 -18.87
CA ASP A 342 -3.48 10.69 -20.15
C ASP A 342 -3.42 9.15 -20.08
N ASN A 343 -3.64 8.50 -21.23
CA ASN A 343 -3.51 7.06 -21.52
C ASN A 343 -4.63 6.12 -21.06
N TRP A 344 -5.51 6.51 -20.13
CA TRP A 344 -6.62 5.65 -19.70
C TRP A 344 -7.99 6.09 -20.25
N ARG A 345 -8.14 7.36 -20.60
CA ARG A 345 -9.37 7.89 -21.22
C ARG A 345 -9.47 7.46 -22.67
N ILE A 346 -10.70 7.28 -23.12
CA ILE A 346 -11.04 7.06 -24.52
C ILE A 346 -11.75 8.32 -25.01
N ASP A 347 -11.12 9.05 -25.92
CA ASP A 347 -11.59 10.36 -26.40
C ASP A 347 -12.97 10.28 -27.06
N THR A 348 -13.31 9.14 -27.67
CA THR A 348 -14.61 8.92 -28.32
C THR A 348 -15.77 8.69 -27.36
N LEU A 349 -15.51 8.56 -26.05
CA LEU A 349 -16.54 8.38 -25.02
C LEU A 349 -16.85 9.68 -24.25
N VAL A 350 -16.20 10.79 -24.62
CA VAL A 350 -16.32 12.13 -24.00
C VAL A 350 -17.62 12.82 -24.41
#